data_AF-A0AB39W0A0-F1
#
_entry.id   AF-A0AB39W0A0-F1
#
_cell.length_a   1.000
_cell.length_b   1.000
_cell.length_c   1.000
_cell.angle_alpha   90.00
_cell.angle_beta   90.00
_cell.angle_gamma   90.00
#
_symmetry.space_group_name_H-M   'P 1'
#
loop_
_entity.id
_entity.type
_entity.pdbx_description
1 polymer ?
#
loop_
_entity_poly.entity_id
_entity_poly.type
_entity_poly.pdbx_seq_one_letter_code
_entity_poly.pdbx_strand_id
1 'polypeptide(L)'
;MSRVANQVCDDEHLLHAAIIRNRLNKIEQLKLLIDMGEYKFGENSENDQAINQREKLREWLCQKEYEVCEYKNLRQEMHEFAS
;
A
#
# COMPACT_ATOMS: atom_id res chain seq x y z
N MET A 1 -1.34 -14.53 5.59
CA MET A 1 -0.25 -14.15 6.51
C MET A 1 0.85 -15.21 6.46
N SER A 2 2.09 -14.81 6.19
CA SER A 2 3.25 -15.70 6.34
C SER A 2 3.61 -15.82 7.81
N ARG A 3 3.75 -17.05 8.32
CA ARG A 3 4.09 -17.31 9.74
C ARG A 3 5.57 -17.12 10.05
N VAL A 4 6.41 -17.06 9.02
CA VAL A 4 7.87 -16.97 9.15
C VAL A 4 8.43 -15.60 8.78
N ALA A 5 7.59 -14.64 8.38
CA ALA A 5 8.04 -13.30 7.96
C ALA A 5 8.94 -12.63 9.01
N ASN A 6 8.57 -12.71 10.29
CA ASN A 6 9.36 -12.15 11.39
C ASN A 6 10.69 -12.87 11.66
N GLN A 7 10.92 -14.03 11.03
CA GLN A 7 12.16 -14.81 11.17
C GLN A 7 13.11 -14.60 10.00
N VAL A 8 12.61 -14.14 8.85
CA VAL A 8 13.38 -14.07 7.59
C VAL A 8 13.53 -12.65 7.05
N CYS A 9 12.67 -11.72 7.44
CA CYS A 9 12.75 -10.31 7.06
C CYS A 9 13.40 -9.48 8.18
N ASP A 10 14.10 -8.41 7.79
CA ASP A 10 14.56 -7.39 8.74
C ASP A 10 13.42 -6.46 9.17
N ASP A 11 13.69 -5.69 10.23
CA ASP A 11 12.70 -4.80 10.86
C ASP A 11 12.18 -3.73 9.89
N GLU A 12 13.03 -3.22 9.00
CA GLU A 12 12.66 -2.19 8.02
C GLU A 12 11.68 -2.74 6.98
N HIS A 13 11.92 -3.95 6.46
CA HIS A 13 10.96 -4.61 5.56
C HIS A 13 9.62 -4.81 6.27
N LEU A 14 9.64 -5.33 7.50
CA LEU A 14 8.42 -5.56 8.27
C LEU A 14 7.64 -4.26 8.53
N LEU A 15 8.36 -3.17 8.83
CA LEU A 15 7.80 -1.84 9.02
C LEU A 15 7.16 -1.31 7.73
N HIS A 16 7.87 -1.32 6.60
CA HIS A 16 7.32 -0.88 5.32
C HIS A 16 6.09 -1.71 4.93
N ALA A 17 6.14 -3.03 5.14
CA ALA A 17 5.00 -3.90 4.88
C ALA A 17 3.80 -3.56 5.79
N ALA A 18 4.03 -3.18 7.04
CA ALA A 18 2.96 -2.74 7.95
C ALA A 18 2.34 -1.42 7.50
N ILE A 19 3.16 -0.44 7.10
CA ILE A 19 2.70 0.85 6.58
C ILE A 19 1.85 0.66 5.33
N ILE A 20 2.31 -0.14 4.37
CA ILE A 20 1.57 -0.43 3.13
C ILE A 20 0.22 -1.11 3.45
N ARG A 21 0.19 -2.10 4.35
CA ARG A 21 -1.07 -2.74 4.78
C ARG A 21 -2.03 -1.75 5.41
N ASN A 22 -1.55 -0.83 6.25
CA ASN A 22 -2.37 0.20 6.85
C ASN A 22 -2.94 1.17 5.79
N ARG A 23 -2.13 1.57 4.80
CA ARG A 23 -2.59 2.38 3.66
C ARG A 23 -3.68 1.66 2.86
N LEU A 24 -3.50 0.37 2.58
CA LEU A 24 -4.52 -0.44 1.90
C LEU A 24 -5.84 -0.49 2.69
N ASN A 25 -5.78 -0.72 4.00
CA ASN A 25 -6.98 -0.70 4.86
C ASN A 25 -7.67 0.66 4.82
N LYS A 26 -6.90 1.75 4.88
CA LYS A 26 -7.43 3.12 4.80
C LYS A 26 -8.12 3.37 3.46
N ILE A 27 -7.49 2.98 2.36
CA ILE A 27 -8.05 3.12 1.01
C ILE A 27 -9.38 2.36 0.90
N GLU A 28 -9.48 1.15 1.44
CA GLU A 28 -10.71 0.36 1.38
C GLU A 28 -11.84 1.02 2.20
N GLN A 29 -11.54 1.56 3.39
CA GLN A 29 -12.50 2.33 4.18
C GLN A 29 -12.99 3.57 3.44
N LEU A 30 -12.09 4.32 2.79
CA LEU A 30 -12.45 5.50 2.01
C LEU A 30 -13.30 5.14 0.80
N LYS A 31 -12.99 4.04 0.12
CA LYS A 31 -13.79 3.54 -0.98
C LYS A 31 -15.23 3.25 -0.57
N LEU A 32 -15.43 2.62 0.59
CA LEU A 32 -16.77 2.40 1.14
C LEU A 32 -17.54 3.71 1.35
N LEU A 33 -16.88 4.75 1.89
CA LEU A 33 -17.48 6.08 2.07
C LEU A 33 -17.84 6.74 0.72
N ILE A 34 -17.00 6.57 -0.30
CA ILE A 34 -17.28 7.07 -1.66
C ILE A 34 -18.49 6.35 -2.25
N ASP A 35 -18.53 5.02 -2.13
CA ASP A 35 -19.62 4.20 -2.66
C ASP A 35 -20.97 4.53 -1.98
N MET A 36 -20.96 4.98 -0.72
CA MET A 36 -22.13 5.48 0.01
C MET A 36 -22.47 6.96 -0.28
N GLY A 37 -21.61 7.69 -1.01
CA GLY A 37 -21.77 9.12 -1.29
C GLY A 37 -21.46 10.04 -0.09
N GLU A 38 -20.81 9.52 0.95
CA GLU A 38 -20.46 10.25 2.18
C GLU A 38 -19.09 10.93 2.09
N TYR A 39 -18.25 10.52 1.15
CA TYR A 39 -16.92 11.09 0.97
C TYR A 39 -16.93 12.43 0.23
N LYS A 40 -16.22 13.42 0.77
CA LYS A 40 -16.00 14.73 0.13
C LYS A 40 -14.51 15.02 -0.01
N PHE A 41 -14.06 15.20 -1.24
CA PHE A 41 -12.71 15.66 -1.53
C PHE A 41 -12.46 17.06 -0.96
N GLY A 42 -11.27 17.27 -0.39
CA GLY A 42 -10.84 18.55 0.18
C GLY A 42 -11.12 18.74 1.66
N GLU A 43 -11.92 17.86 2.31
CA GLU A 43 -12.15 17.93 3.75
C GLU A 43 -10.98 17.37 4.57
N ASN A 44 -10.27 16.38 4.02
CA ASN A 44 -9.12 15.76 4.68
C ASN A 44 -8.03 15.43 3.65
N SER A 45 -6.93 16.17 3.71
CA SER A 45 -5.82 16.04 2.78
C SER A 45 -5.15 14.67 2.83
N GLU A 46 -5.11 14.01 3.99
CA GLU A 46 -4.55 12.66 4.15
C GLU A 46 -5.43 11.61 3.45
N ASN A 47 -6.76 11.74 3.57
CA ASN A 47 -7.69 10.87 2.87
C ASN A 47 -7.61 11.06 1.35
N ASP A 48 -7.53 12.31 0.90
CA ASP A 48 -7.39 12.64 -0.53
C ASP A 48 -6.09 12.06 -1.09
N GLN A 49 -4.99 12.18 -0.34
CA GLN A 49 -3.71 11.57 -0.69
C GLN A 49 -3.82 10.05 -0.80
N ALA A 50 -4.47 9.38 0.16
CA ALA A 50 -4.66 7.94 0.12
C ALA A 50 -5.46 7.49 -1.11
N ILE A 51 -6.53 8.21 -1.48
CA ILE A 51 -7.31 7.92 -2.69
C ILE A 51 -6.46 8.13 -3.95
N ASN A 52 -5.70 9.22 -4.01
CA ASN A 52 -4.83 9.51 -5.16
C ASN A 52 -3.71 8.47 -5.33
N GLN A 53 -3.20 7.90 -4.23
CA GLN A 53 -2.19 6.85 -4.27
C GLN A 53 -2.75 5.47 -4.63
N ARG A 54 -4.07 5.29 -4.60
CA ARG A 54 -4.71 3.98 -4.82
C ARG A 54 -4.32 3.33 -6.13
N GLU A 55 -4.41 4.05 -7.25
CA GLU A 55 -4.11 3.47 -8.56
C GLU A 55 -2.63 3.08 -8.66
N LYS A 56 -1.72 3.95 -8.22
CA LYS A 56 -0.28 3.65 -8.19
C LYS A 56 0.04 2.42 -7.32
N LEU A 57 -0.59 2.30 -6.14
CA LEU A 57 -0.39 1.16 -5.26
C LEU A 57 -1.00 -0.13 -5.83
N ARG A 58 -2.16 -0.04 -6.50
CA ARG A 58 -2.78 -1.17 -7.19
C ARG A 58 -1.92 -1.66 -8.34
N GLU A 59 -1.39 -0.75 -9.16
CA GLU A 59 -0.48 -1.08 -10.24
C GLU A 59 0.76 -1.80 -9.72
N TRP A 60 1.35 -1.33 -8.61
CA TRP A 60 2.49 -1.98 -7.98
C TRP A 60 2.18 -3.38 -7.42
N LEU A 61 0.98 -3.59 -6.88
CA LEU A 61 0.54 -4.92 -6.42
C LEU A 61 0.26 -5.90 -7.56
N CYS A 62 0.01 -5.42 -8.77
CA CYS A 62 -0.23 -6.24 -9.95
C CYS A 62 1.10 -6.53 -10.65
N GLN A 63 1.42 -7.81 -10.83
CA GLN A 63 2.62 -8.26 -11.52
C GLN A 63 2.23 -9.14 -12.70
N LYS A 64 2.85 -8.95 -13.87
CA LYS A 64 2.59 -9.82 -15.03
C LYS A 64 3.22 -11.20 -14.81
N GLU A 65 2.65 -12.23 -15.43
CA GLU A 65 3.11 -13.62 -15.25
C GLU A 65 4.58 -13.85 -15.62
N TYR A 66 5.12 -13.04 -16.54
CA TYR A 66 6.50 -13.12 -17.03
C TYR A 66 7.43 -12.05 -16.42
N GLU A 67 6.93 -11.25 -15.50
CA GLU A 67 7.70 -10.20 -14.83
C GLU A 67 8.43 -10.76 -13.62
N VAL A 68 9.71 -10.43 -13.47
CA VAL A 68 10.52 -10.83 -12.31
C VAL A 68 10.88 -9.57 -11.54
N CYS A 69 10.63 -9.58 -10.24
CA CYS A 69 11.05 -8.50 -9.34
C CYS A 69 12.21 -8.98 -8.47
N GLU A 70 13.35 -8.29 -8.55
CA GLU A 70 14.47 -8.53 -7.67
C GLU A 70 14.18 -8.00 -6.26
N TYR A 71 14.68 -8.71 -5.24
CA TYR A 71 14.46 -8.33 -3.84
C TYR A 71 14.89 -6.89 -3.53
N LYS A 72 15.97 -6.41 -4.16
CA LYS A 72 16.45 -5.03 -3.99
C LYS A 72 15.46 -4.01 -4.54
N ASN A 73 14.87 -4.27 -5.71
CA ASN A 73 13.89 -3.39 -6.34
C ASN A 73 12.62 -3.35 -5.49
N LEU A 74 12.13 -4.52 -5.05
CA LEU A 74 11.01 -4.61 -4.11
C LEU A 74 11.24 -3.76 -2.85
N ARG A 75 12.44 -3.83 -2.25
CA ARG A 75 12.78 -3.07 -1.05
C ARG A 75 12.75 -1.56 -1.29
N GLN A 76 13.27 -1.11 -2.43
CA GLN A 76 13.24 0.30 -2.80
C GLN A 76 11.81 0.78 -3.04
N GLU A 77 11.03 0.05 -3.82
CA GLU A 77 9.63 0.40 -4.10
C GLU A 77 8.79 0.42 -2.82
N MET A 78 8.96 -0.58 -1.94
CA MET A 78 8.31 -0.60 -0.63
C MET A 78 8.64 0.63 0.22
N HIS A 79 9.89 1.11 0.17
CA HIS A 79 10.30 2.32 0.86
C HIS A 79 9.62 3.56 0.26
N GLU A 80 9.52 3.67 -1.07
CA GLU A 80 8.82 4.77 -1.74
C GLU A 80 7.32 4.82 -1.38
N PHE A 81 6.67 3.67 -1.22
CA PHE A 81 5.27 3.61 -0.76
C PHE A 81 5.10 3.75 0.76
N ALA A 82 6.16 3.55 1.55
CA ALA A 82 6.12 3.70 3.00
C ALA A 82 6.52 5.10 3.48
N SER A 83 7.27 5.84 2.65
CA SER A 83 7.66 7.25 2.85
C SER A 83 6.47 8.20 2.70
#